data_AF-A0A9E4VE60-F1
#
_entry.id   AF-A0A9E4VE60-F1
#
_cell.length_a   1.000
_cell.length_b   1.000
_cell.length_c   1.000
_cell.angle_alpha   90.00
_cell.angle_beta   90.00
_cell.angle_gamma   90.00
#
_symmetry.space_group_name_H-M   'P 1'
#
loop_
_entity.id
_entity.type
_entity.pdbx_description
1 polymer ?
#
loop_
_entity_poly.entity_id
_entity_poly.type
_entity_poly.pdbx_seq_one_letter_code
_entity_poly.pdbx_strand_id
1 'polypeptide(L)'
;MATDAARRASAERGFTLIELLVAVVLVSVLAAVVLPMVNRFADHGTEEARLTEFHDVATAVIVMMTHNEILSIPNPVTGGTLPCAVGTKVLSGFPDADSDNGQGAGNDGGKELDVEGKPYVFTGPPSGRDKQGYVLYDHDAVGGDGQAALLSYVSLPQAAFCYTTDRDGTVRQYLEDGTEQTS
;
A
#
# COMPACT_ATOMS: atom_id res chain seq x y z
N MET A 1 -52.08 61.61 6.77
CA MET A 1 -51.29 62.25 7.84
C MET A 1 -50.81 61.13 8.76
N ALA A 2 -49.51 60.83 8.66
CA ALA A 2 -48.62 59.99 9.47
C ALA A 2 -49.18 58.86 10.36
N THR A 3 -48.77 57.61 10.07
CA THR A 3 -48.53 56.58 11.09
C THR A 3 -47.18 55.92 10.81
N ASP A 4 -46.16 56.57 11.36
CA ASP A 4 -44.98 56.04 12.05
C ASP A 4 -44.45 54.66 11.61
N ALA A 5 -43.36 54.69 10.84
CA ALA A 5 -42.52 53.53 10.61
C ALA A 5 -41.83 53.17 11.93
N ALA A 6 -42.29 52.09 12.56
CA ALA A 6 -41.66 51.50 13.74
C ALA A 6 -40.23 51.05 13.42
N ARG A 7 -39.29 51.99 13.55
CA ARG A 7 -37.85 51.79 13.39
C ARG A 7 -37.38 51.00 14.60
N ARG A 8 -37.33 49.67 14.48
CA ARG A 8 -36.63 48.80 15.43
C ARG A 8 -35.16 49.20 15.44
N ALA A 9 -34.76 50.03 16.40
CA ALA A 9 -33.37 50.20 16.76
C ALA A 9 -32.94 48.91 17.45
N SER A 10 -32.45 47.94 16.67
CA SER A 10 -31.64 46.86 17.24
C SER A 10 -30.47 47.52 17.95
N ALA A 11 -30.45 47.43 19.28
CA ALA A 11 -29.30 47.79 20.07
C ALA A 11 -28.16 46.83 19.70
N GLU A 12 -27.34 47.22 18.72
CA GLU A 12 -26.09 46.55 18.41
C GLU A 12 -25.18 46.72 19.63
N ARG A 13 -25.17 45.71 20.51
CA ARG A 13 -24.19 45.60 21.59
C ARG A 13 -22.83 45.33 20.95
N GLY A 14 -22.00 46.36 20.87
CA GLY A 14 -20.59 46.20 20.52
C GLY A 14 -19.85 45.39 21.60
N PHE A 15 -18.94 44.52 21.16
CA PHE A 15 -18.05 43.76 22.04
C PHE A 15 -17.17 44.69 22.87
N THR A 16 -16.93 44.33 24.14
CA THR A 16 -16.05 45.11 25.02
C THR A 16 -14.58 44.77 24.78
N LEU A 17 -13.66 45.73 24.98
CA LEU A 17 -12.21 45.49 24.83
C LEU A 17 -11.70 44.39 25.77
N ILE A 18 -12.27 44.31 26.98
CA ILE A 18 -11.89 43.30 27.97
C ILE A 18 -12.28 41.89 27.52
N GLU A 19 -13.41 41.75 26.82
CA GLU A 19 -13.89 40.47 26.31
C GLU A 19 -12.99 39.94 25.19
N LEU A 20 -12.55 40.83 24.29
CA LEU A 20 -11.57 40.48 23.28
C LEU A 20 -10.20 40.16 23.90
N LEU A 21 -9.79 40.87 24.94
CA LEU A 21 -8.53 40.64 25.63
C LEU A 21 -8.50 39.28 26.34
N VAL A 22 -9.54 38.94 27.09
CA VAL A 22 -9.65 37.64 27.76
C VAL A 22 -9.76 36.51 26.73
N ALA A 23 -10.52 36.70 25.65
CA ALA A 23 -10.66 35.69 24.59
C ALA A 23 -9.33 35.33 23.94
N VAL A 24 -8.51 36.32 23.57
CA VAL A 24 -7.19 36.07 22.95
C VAL A 24 -6.23 35.41 23.95
N VAL A 25 -6.30 35.77 25.23
CA VAL A 25 -5.52 35.09 26.28
C VAL A 25 -5.94 33.63 26.42
N LEU A 26 -7.23 33.33 26.43
CA LEU A 26 -7.72 31.96 26.52
C LEU A 26 -7.36 31.12 25.28
N VAL A 27 -7.57 31.66 24.07
CA VAL A 27 -7.24 30.96 22.82
C VAL A 27 -5.73 30.73 22.71
N SER A 28 -4.89 31.67 23.14
CA SER A 28 -3.43 31.49 23.11
C SER A 28 -2.95 30.38 24.05
N VAL A 29 -3.50 30.30 25.27
CA VAL A 29 -3.19 29.21 26.21
C VAL A 29 -3.70 27.86 25.69
N LEU A 30 -4.92 27.81 25.15
CA LEU A 30 -5.47 26.58 24.58
C LEU A 30 -4.66 26.10 23.37
N ALA A 31 -4.29 27.01 22.46
CA ALA A 31 -3.45 26.69 21.32
C ALA A 31 -2.11 26.10 21.74
N ALA A 32 -1.47 26.65 22.79
CA ALA A 32 -0.19 26.16 23.28
C ALA A 32 -0.23 24.69 23.77
N VAL A 33 -1.36 24.22 24.29
CA VAL A 33 -1.51 22.84 24.80
C VAL A 33 -1.97 21.86 23.72
N VAL A 34 -2.83 22.29 22.78
CA VAL A 34 -3.41 21.41 21.76
C VAL A 34 -2.40 21.06 20.66
N LEU A 35 -1.53 21.99 20.25
CA LEU A 35 -0.57 21.80 19.16
C LEU A 35 0.42 20.61 19.36
N PRO A 36 1.06 20.41 20.51
CA PRO A 36 1.96 19.26 20.69
C PRO A 36 1.24 17.91 20.73
N MET A 37 -0.05 17.90 21.07
CA MET A 37 -0.85 16.68 21.14
C MET A 37 -1.16 16.15 19.72
N VAL A 38 -1.58 17.02 18.80
CA VAL A 38 -1.94 16.61 17.44
C VAL A 38 -0.76 16.08 16.62
N ASN A 39 0.45 16.62 16.81
CA ASN A 39 1.63 16.13 16.08
C ASN A 39 2.02 14.70 16.47
N ARG A 40 1.92 14.35 17.77
CA ARG A 40 2.26 13.00 18.24
C ARG A 40 1.33 11.93 17.68
N PHE A 41 0.04 12.24 17.55
CA PHE A 41 -0.93 11.27 16.99
C PHE A 41 -0.71 11.01 15.50
N ALA A 42 -0.22 11.98 14.73
CA ALA A 42 0.06 11.80 13.32
C ALA A 42 1.22 10.82 13.09
N ASP A 43 2.31 10.97 13.84
CA ASP A 43 3.50 10.13 13.70
C ASP A 43 3.24 8.66 14.10
N HIS A 44 2.45 8.45 15.17
CA HIS A 44 2.05 7.09 15.59
C HIS A 44 1.15 6.40 14.55
N GLY A 45 0.27 7.15 13.87
CA GLY A 45 -0.60 6.58 12.84
C GLY A 45 0.18 6.05 11.64
N THR A 46 1.26 6.73 11.25
CA THR A 46 2.10 6.30 10.12
C THR A 46 2.93 5.06 10.43
N GLU A 47 3.43 4.93 11.66
CA GLU A 47 4.24 3.77 12.05
C GLU A 47 3.39 2.50 12.18
N GLU A 48 2.21 2.60 12.79
CA GLU A 48 1.30 1.46 12.90
C GLU A 48 0.79 1.02 11.51
N ALA A 49 0.52 1.97 10.60
CA ALA A 49 0.15 1.66 9.23
C ALA A 49 1.29 0.96 8.47
N ARG A 50 2.53 1.43 8.67
CA ARG A 50 3.74 0.81 8.10
C ARG A 50 3.92 -0.64 8.57
N LEU A 51 3.80 -0.88 9.86
CA LEU A 51 3.93 -2.22 10.44
C LEU A 51 2.80 -3.15 9.99
N THR A 52 1.57 -2.62 9.90
CA THR A 52 0.42 -3.39 9.41
C THR A 52 0.63 -3.83 7.96
N GLU A 53 1.04 -2.91 7.08
CA GLU A 53 1.32 -3.24 5.69
C GLU A 53 2.49 -4.24 5.56
N PHE A 54 3.55 -4.08 6.35
CA PHE A 54 4.66 -5.03 6.37
C PHE A 54 4.18 -6.46 6.70
N HIS A 55 3.33 -6.61 7.72
CA HIS A 55 2.78 -7.91 8.09
C HIS A 55 1.86 -8.48 7.01
N ASP A 56 1.07 -7.63 6.34
CA ASP A 56 0.20 -8.05 5.24
C ASP A 56 1.02 -8.60 4.07
N VAL A 57 2.05 -7.85 3.64
CA VAL A 57 2.95 -8.27 2.54
C VAL A 57 3.73 -9.53 2.93
N ALA A 58 4.32 -9.59 4.13
CA ALA A 58 5.07 -10.76 4.59
C ALA A 58 4.19 -12.02 4.68
N THR A 59 2.97 -11.87 5.20
CA THR A 59 2.00 -12.98 5.27
C THR A 59 1.59 -13.43 3.88
N ALA A 60 1.35 -12.49 2.96
CA ALA A 60 1.00 -12.79 1.58
C ALA A 60 2.12 -13.56 0.85
N VAL A 61 3.40 -13.24 1.09
CA VAL A 61 4.52 -14.03 0.54
C VAL A 61 4.51 -15.46 1.08
N ILE A 62 4.30 -15.65 2.38
CA ILE A 62 4.23 -16.99 2.99
C ILE A 62 3.05 -17.79 2.42
N VAL A 63 1.87 -17.17 2.29
CA VAL A 63 0.68 -17.79 1.72
C VAL A 63 0.92 -18.15 0.26
N MET A 64 1.55 -17.26 -0.52
CA MET A 64 1.92 -17.52 -1.90
C MET A 64 2.84 -18.73 -2.01
N MET A 65 3.91 -18.77 -1.22
CA MET A 65 4.87 -19.89 -1.26
C MET A 65 4.21 -21.21 -0.85
N THR A 66 3.36 -21.17 0.18
CA THR A 66 2.61 -22.34 0.66
C THR A 66 1.61 -22.83 -0.38
N HIS A 67 0.85 -21.92 -0.99
CA HIS A 67 -0.16 -22.27 -1.98
C HIS A 67 0.46 -22.87 -3.25
N ASN A 68 1.63 -22.40 -3.66
CA ASN A 68 2.32 -22.95 -4.83
C ASN A 68 3.29 -24.09 -4.48
N GLU A 69 3.32 -24.56 -3.22
CA GLU A 69 4.20 -25.62 -2.74
C GLU A 69 5.71 -25.39 -3.01
N ILE A 70 6.13 -24.12 -3.04
CA ILE A 70 7.54 -23.76 -3.25
C ILE A 70 8.25 -23.48 -1.92
N LEU A 71 9.51 -23.93 -1.84
CA LEU A 71 10.39 -23.67 -0.70
C LEU A 71 11.37 -22.53 -0.97
N SER A 72 11.45 -22.06 -2.22
CA SER A 72 12.32 -20.95 -2.59
C SER A 72 11.74 -20.16 -3.74
N ILE A 73 11.82 -18.83 -3.63
CA ILE A 73 11.49 -17.90 -4.71
C ILE A 73 12.61 -17.95 -5.75
N PRO A 74 12.32 -18.25 -7.03
CA PRO A 74 13.35 -18.40 -8.07
C PRO A 74 14.18 -17.13 -8.29
N ASN A 75 13.50 -16.00 -8.49
CA ASN A 75 14.12 -14.71 -8.82
C ASN A 75 13.65 -13.64 -7.82
N PRO A 76 14.12 -13.66 -6.56
CA PRO A 76 13.62 -12.74 -5.55
C PRO A 76 13.89 -11.28 -5.92
N VAL A 77 12.92 -10.40 -5.64
CA VAL A 77 13.10 -8.94 -5.79
C VAL A 77 14.11 -8.44 -4.76
N THR A 78 15.33 -8.14 -5.22
CA THR A 78 16.38 -7.50 -4.41
C THR A 78 16.85 -6.16 -4.97
N GLY A 79 16.47 -5.82 -6.21
CA GLY A 79 16.84 -4.57 -6.90
C GLY A 79 15.79 -3.47 -6.73
N GLY A 80 16.21 -2.22 -6.89
CA GLY A 80 15.33 -1.04 -6.82
C GLY A 80 14.63 -0.72 -8.15
N THR A 81 13.34 -0.42 -8.09
CA THR A 81 12.57 0.20 -9.18
C THR A 81 11.94 1.51 -8.69
N LEU A 82 12.08 2.60 -9.47
CA LEU A 82 11.52 3.90 -9.08
C LEU A 82 10.03 3.80 -8.67
N PRO A 83 9.63 4.45 -7.57
CA PRO A 83 10.39 5.42 -6.77
C PRO A 83 11.34 4.80 -5.72
N CYS A 84 11.37 3.47 -5.60
CA CYS A 84 12.21 2.79 -4.63
C CYS A 84 13.67 2.73 -5.06
N ALA A 85 14.58 3.25 -4.23
CA ALA A 85 16.00 3.01 -4.39
C ALA A 85 16.37 1.53 -4.19
N VAL A 86 15.62 0.81 -3.33
CA VAL A 86 15.76 -0.62 -3.05
C VAL A 86 14.38 -1.28 -3.03
N GLY A 87 14.23 -2.40 -3.73
CA GLY A 87 12.97 -3.13 -3.82
C GLY A 87 11.93 -2.50 -4.74
N THR A 88 10.66 -2.82 -4.50
CA THR A 88 9.52 -2.36 -5.29
C THR A 88 8.31 -2.07 -4.42
N LYS A 89 7.41 -1.20 -4.90
CA LYS A 89 6.05 -1.05 -4.34
C LYS A 89 5.00 -1.84 -5.13
N VAL A 90 5.39 -2.39 -6.28
CA VAL A 90 4.48 -3.06 -7.21
C VAL A 90 4.30 -4.51 -6.79
N LEU A 91 3.13 -4.83 -6.24
CA LEU A 91 2.80 -6.16 -5.73
C LEU A 91 2.33 -7.13 -6.82
N SER A 92 2.01 -6.62 -8.02
CA SER A 92 1.78 -7.45 -9.21
C SER A 92 3.05 -8.05 -9.80
N GLY A 93 4.24 -7.61 -9.37
CA GLY A 93 5.55 -8.11 -9.80
C GLY A 93 6.48 -8.44 -8.63
N PHE A 94 5.89 -8.75 -7.47
CA PHE A 94 6.58 -9.13 -6.24
C PHE A 94 5.92 -10.40 -5.70
N PRO A 95 6.64 -11.36 -5.11
CA PRO A 95 8.05 -11.30 -4.72
C PRO A 95 9.08 -11.74 -5.78
N ASP A 96 8.65 -12.22 -6.94
CA ASP A 96 9.56 -12.68 -7.99
C ASP A 96 9.68 -11.65 -9.13
N ALA A 97 10.92 -11.21 -9.39
CA ALA A 97 11.25 -10.12 -10.30
C ALA A 97 11.05 -10.47 -11.78
N ASP A 98 11.04 -11.76 -12.12
CA ASP A 98 10.88 -12.24 -13.49
C ASP A 98 9.44 -12.68 -13.80
N SER A 99 8.59 -12.75 -12.77
CA SER A 99 7.23 -13.26 -12.84
C SER A 99 6.22 -12.38 -13.56
N ASP A 100 6.46 -11.08 -13.74
CA ASP A 100 5.52 -10.15 -14.43
C ASP A 100 6.25 -9.27 -15.46
N ASN A 101 7.37 -9.75 -16.02
CA ASN A 101 8.19 -8.92 -16.91
C ASN A 101 7.65 -8.83 -18.34
N GLY A 102 6.54 -9.49 -18.66
CA GLY A 102 5.87 -9.43 -19.96
C GLY A 102 6.69 -10.00 -21.12
N GLN A 103 7.74 -10.78 -20.85
CA GLN A 103 8.69 -11.26 -21.86
C GLN A 103 8.22 -12.53 -22.59
N GLY A 104 7.04 -13.07 -22.26
CA GLY A 104 6.48 -14.24 -22.94
C GLY A 104 7.21 -15.55 -22.64
N ALA A 105 6.81 -16.63 -23.33
CA ALA A 105 7.21 -18.01 -23.08
C ALA A 105 8.70 -18.21 -22.77
N GLY A 106 9.01 -18.70 -21.56
CA GLY A 106 10.36 -19.00 -21.08
C GLY A 106 10.86 -18.09 -19.95
N ASN A 107 10.11 -17.06 -19.56
CA ASN A 107 10.38 -16.26 -18.36
C ASN A 107 9.10 -16.11 -17.52
N ASP A 108 8.67 -17.22 -16.93
CA ASP A 108 7.48 -17.35 -16.09
C ASP A 108 7.81 -17.15 -14.59
N GLY A 109 8.97 -16.58 -14.30
CA GLY A 109 9.52 -16.56 -12.94
C GLY A 109 9.67 -17.95 -12.31
N GLY A 110 9.75 -19.02 -13.13
CA GLY A 110 9.84 -20.40 -12.68
C GLY A 110 8.50 -21.05 -12.31
N LYS A 111 7.37 -20.46 -12.68
CA LYS A 111 6.03 -21.02 -12.45
C LYS A 111 5.56 -21.86 -13.64
N GLU A 112 6.16 -23.05 -13.78
CA GLU A 112 5.92 -23.92 -14.93
C GLU A 112 4.62 -24.74 -14.83
N LEU A 113 4.29 -25.21 -13.61
CA LEU A 113 3.14 -26.08 -13.34
C LEU A 113 2.30 -25.51 -12.19
N ASP A 114 0.99 -25.74 -12.21
CA ASP A 114 0.15 -25.60 -11.02
C ASP A 114 0.32 -26.79 -10.05
N VAL A 115 -0.37 -26.72 -8.91
CA VAL A 115 -0.32 -27.77 -7.87
C VAL A 115 -0.95 -29.10 -8.32
N GLU A 116 -1.78 -29.08 -9.37
CA GLU A 116 -2.32 -30.26 -10.03
C GLU A 116 -1.43 -30.81 -11.15
N GLY A 117 -0.28 -30.18 -11.43
CA GLY A 117 0.67 -30.56 -12.47
C GLY A 117 0.26 -30.14 -13.89
N LYS A 118 -0.67 -29.19 -14.05
CA LYS A 118 -1.00 -28.59 -15.34
C LYS A 118 0.01 -27.51 -15.69
N PRO A 119 0.50 -27.48 -16.94
CA PRO A 119 1.42 -26.44 -17.35
C PRO A 119 0.71 -25.10 -17.49
N TYR A 120 1.36 -24.05 -17.04
CA TYR A 120 0.95 -22.69 -17.36
C TYR A 120 1.33 -22.34 -18.81
N VAL A 121 0.41 -21.70 -19.54
CA VAL A 121 0.59 -21.35 -20.96
C VAL A 121 0.61 -19.83 -21.15
N PHE A 122 1.83 -19.29 -21.21
CA PHE A 122 2.10 -17.87 -21.42
C PHE A 122 2.23 -17.50 -22.91
N THR A 123 1.16 -17.69 -23.68
CA THR A 123 1.12 -17.21 -25.07
C THR A 123 0.74 -15.74 -25.08
N GLY A 124 1.63 -14.80 -25.44
CA GLY A 124 1.36 -13.35 -25.37
C GLY A 124 0.03 -12.87 -26.01
N PRO A 125 -0.34 -11.59 -25.83
CA PRO A 125 -1.64 -11.05 -26.28
C PRO A 125 -1.93 -11.31 -27.77
N PRO A 126 -3.18 -11.56 -28.20
CA PRO A 126 -4.45 -11.37 -27.46
C PRO A 126 -4.93 -12.60 -26.69
N SER A 127 -4.11 -13.65 -26.58
CA SER A 127 -4.52 -14.97 -26.09
C SER A 127 -3.61 -15.51 -24.98
N GLY A 128 -3.07 -14.64 -24.12
CA GLY A 128 -2.47 -15.04 -22.84
C GLY A 128 -3.56 -15.59 -21.96
N ARG A 129 -3.57 -16.92 -21.81
CA ARG A 129 -4.59 -17.63 -21.03
C ARG A 129 -4.27 -17.53 -19.54
N ASP A 130 -3.00 -17.72 -19.21
CA ASP A 130 -2.53 -17.66 -17.85
C ASP A 130 -1.63 -16.43 -17.63
N LYS A 131 -1.68 -15.87 -16.42
CA LYS A 131 -0.78 -14.78 -16.00
C LYS A 131 0.52 -15.34 -15.42
N GLN A 132 1.64 -14.70 -15.76
CA GLN A 132 2.98 -15.13 -15.39
C GLN A 132 3.20 -15.08 -13.86
N GLY A 133 3.85 -16.15 -13.36
CA GLY A 133 4.72 -16.16 -12.19
C GLY A 133 4.14 -16.06 -10.77
N TYR A 134 5.08 -15.94 -9.82
CA TYR A 134 4.86 -15.90 -8.38
C TYR A 134 4.70 -14.45 -7.91
N VAL A 135 3.46 -13.96 -7.96
CA VAL A 135 3.15 -12.57 -7.57
C VAL A 135 2.02 -12.50 -6.54
N LEU A 136 1.86 -11.36 -5.88
CA LEU A 136 0.89 -11.20 -4.80
C LEU A 136 -0.50 -10.73 -5.25
N TYR A 137 -0.61 -10.13 -6.42
CA TYR A 137 -1.83 -9.48 -6.87
C TYR A 137 -2.21 -9.88 -8.30
N ASP A 138 -3.47 -10.22 -8.50
CA ASP A 138 -4.10 -10.59 -9.76
C ASP A 138 -3.30 -11.67 -10.53
N HIS A 139 -2.90 -12.75 -9.85
CA HIS A 139 -2.19 -13.89 -10.46
C HIS A 139 -3.15 -15.03 -10.82
N ASP A 140 -2.71 -15.91 -11.73
CA ASP A 140 -3.43 -17.13 -12.02
C ASP A 140 -3.01 -18.25 -11.06
N ALA A 141 -3.98 -18.97 -10.50
CA ALA A 141 -3.75 -20.09 -9.59
C ALA A 141 -3.82 -21.46 -10.29
N VAL A 142 -4.37 -21.55 -11.50
CA VAL A 142 -4.60 -22.83 -12.19
C VAL A 142 -3.94 -22.78 -13.56
N GLY A 143 -3.15 -23.80 -13.89
CA GLY A 143 -2.50 -23.90 -15.20
C GLY A 143 -3.46 -24.42 -16.26
N GLY A 144 -3.36 -23.87 -17.47
CA GLY A 144 -3.86 -24.53 -18.66
C GLY A 144 -4.41 -23.59 -19.71
N ASP A 145 -5.56 -24.00 -20.27
CA ASP A 145 -6.13 -23.40 -21.47
C ASP A 145 -7.35 -22.51 -21.17
N GLY A 146 -7.61 -22.21 -19.90
CA GLY A 146 -8.78 -21.44 -19.46
C GLY A 146 -8.36 -20.08 -18.93
N GLN A 147 -9.23 -19.07 -19.05
CA GLN A 147 -9.12 -17.88 -18.20
C GLN A 147 -9.67 -18.30 -16.83
N ALA A 148 -8.81 -18.71 -15.92
CA ALA A 148 -9.22 -18.95 -14.54
C ALA A 148 -9.50 -17.60 -13.85
N ALA A 149 -10.27 -17.65 -12.75
CA ALA A 149 -10.47 -16.45 -11.94
C ALA A 149 -9.13 -16.05 -11.32
N LEU A 150 -8.73 -14.79 -11.52
CA LEU A 150 -7.52 -14.24 -10.91
C LEU A 150 -7.66 -14.28 -9.38
N LEU A 151 -6.56 -14.64 -8.73
CA LEU A 151 -6.42 -14.67 -7.28
C LEU A 151 -5.49 -13.53 -6.85
N SER A 152 -5.69 -13.02 -5.64
CA SER A 152 -4.80 -12.04 -5.01
C SER A 152 -4.61 -12.41 -3.55
N TYR A 153 -3.37 -12.38 -3.06
CA TYR A 153 -3.05 -12.55 -1.64
C TYR A 153 -3.05 -11.21 -0.90
N VAL A 154 -2.97 -10.10 -1.63
CA VAL A 154 -3.08 -8.72 -1.10
C VAL A 154 -4.27 -8.00 -1.74
N SER A 155 -4.76 -6.96 -1.07
CA SER A 155 -5.96 -6.23 -1.53
C SER A 155 -5.69 -5.18 -2.61
N LEU A 156 -4.45 -4.73 -2.76
CA LEU A 156 -4.06 -3.65 -3.67
C LEU A 156 -2.84 -4.06 -4.51
N PRO A 157 -2.74 -3.58 -5.76
CA PRO A 157 -1.59 -3.88 -6.63
C PRO A 157 -0.32 -3.10 -6.25
N GLN A 158 -0.44 -2.08 -5.39
CA GLN A 158 0.66 -1.23 -4.96
C GLN A 158 0.63 -1.04 -3.45
N ALA A 159 1.81 -1.14 -2.85
CA ALA A 159 2.04 -0.85 -1.45
C ALA A 159 2.43 0.62 -1.22
N ALA A 160 2.31 1.09 0.01
CA ALA A 160 2.77 2.40 0.44
C ALA A 160 4.31 2.43 0.61
N PHE A 161 4.92 1.32 1.03
CA PHE A 161 6.36 1.18 1.24
C PHE A 161 7.04 0.30 0.17
N CYS A 162 8.38 0.32 0.17
CA CYS A 162 9.18 -0.49 -0.74
C CYS A 162 9.56 -1.81 -0.08
N TYR A 163 9.52 -2.91 -0.84
CA TYR A 163 9.81 -4.24 -0.32
C TYR A 163 10.85 -4.98 -1.15
N THR A 164 11.72 -5.71 -0.46
CA THR A 164 12.52 -6.79 -1.04
C THR A 164 12.12 -8.11 -0.41
N THR A 165 12.53 -9.19 -1.07
CA THR A 165 12.41 -10.54 -0.52
C THR A 165 13.74 -11.25 -0.68
N ASP A 166 14.06 -12.14 0.24
CA ASP A 166 15.12 -13.12 0.09
C ASP A 166 14.54 -14.41 -0.53
N ARG A 167 15.43 -15.32 -0.95
CA ARG A 167 15.04 -16.59 -1.61
C ARG A 167 14.16 -17.50 -0.75
N ASP A 168 14.23 -17.36 0.56
CA ASP A 168 13.46 -18.14 1.53
C ASP A 168 12.08 -17.52 1.85
N GLY A 169 11.73 -16.39 1.22
CA GLY A 169 10.50 -15.66 1.49
C GLY A 169 10.61 -14.60 2.59
N THR A 170 11.81 -14.37 3.14
CA THR A 170 12.01 -13.31 4.14
C THR A 170 11.81 -11.94 3.48
N VAL A 171 10.79 -11.21 3.90
CA VAL A 171 10.47 -9.86 3.40
C VAL A 171 11.19 -8.80 4.23
N ARG A 172 11.68 -7.76 3.56
CA ARG A 172 12.24 -6.55 4.20
C ARG A 172 11.56 -5.31 3.63
N GLN A 173 11.41 -4.29 4.47
CA GLN A 173 10.76 -3.04 4.10
C GLN A 173 11.75 -1.88 4.07
N TYR A 174 11.55 -0.94 3.17
CA TYR A 174 12.37 0.23 2.95
C TYR A 174 11.52 1.48 2.70
N LEU A 175 12.07 2.63 3.03
CA LEU A 175 11.60 3.92 2.48
C LEU A 175 12.03 4.06 1.02
N GLU A 176 11.45 5.02 0.31
CA GLU A 176 11.79 5.30 -1.10
C GLU A 176 13.26 5.66 -1.30
N ASP A 177 13.90 6.27 -0.29
CA ASP A 177 15.33 6.63 -0.31
C ASP A 177 16.27 5.44 -0.08
N GLY A 178 15.73 4.23 0.17
CA GLY A 178 16.49 3.02 0.42
C GLY A 178 16.85 2.77 1.89
N THR A 179 16.37 3.61 2.82
CA THR A 179 16.52 3.38 4.25
C THR A 179 15.70 2.16 4.67
N GLU A 180 16.39 1.09 5.07
CA GLU A 180 15.76 -0.12 5.62
C GLU A 180 14.98 0.22 6.88
N GLN A 181 13.73 -0.22 6.92
CA GLN A 181 12.85 -0.09 8.07
C GLN A 181 12.93 -1.39 8.86
N THR A 182 13.62 -1.35 10.00
CA THR A 182 13.63 -2.46 10.94
C THR A 182 12.27 -2.59 11.62
N SER A 183 11.74 -3.80 11.67
CA SER A 183 10.56 -4.16 12.47
C SER A 183 10.81 -4.01 13.96
#